data_AF-A0A957Y0M6-F1
#
_entry.id   AF-A0A957Y0M6-F1
#
_cell.length_a   1.000
_cell.length_b   1.000
_cell.length_c   1.000
_cell.angle_alpha   90.00
_cell.angle_beta   90.00
_cell.angle_gamma   90.00
#
_symmetry.space_group_name_H-M   'P 1'
#
loop_
_entity.id
_entity.type
_entity.pdbx_description
1 polymer ?
#
loop_
_entity_poly.entity_id
_entity_poly.type
_entity_poly.pdbx_seq_one_letter_code
_entity_poly.pdbx_strand_id
1 'polypeptide(L)'
;MPRLSVWFIRASLLYLAAGFTLGALMLANKGLRLEPFIWRLLPTHIEVLLVGWIVQLAMGVAYWILPRFQSSRGNTRAAWLAFVLLNCGVLLAVAAIVLDVPAGATLAGRLLQASAVAAFAVNAWPRVKPVGV
;
A
#
# COMPACT_ATOMS: atom_id res chain seq x y z
N MET A 1 20.06 -2.02 -3.84
CA MET A 1 18.62 -2.14 -4.13
C MET A 1 18.20 -1.12 -5.20
N PRO A 2 17.20 -1.38 -6.05
CA PRO A 2 16.65 -0.40 -6.98
C PRO A 2 16.00 0.77 -6.25
N ARG A 3 16.08 1.97 -6.84
CA ARG A 3 15.42 3.17 -6.30
C ARG A 3 13.93 2.94 -6.03
N LEU A 4 13.24 2.23 -6.93
CA LEU A 4 11.81 1.93 -6.77
C LEU A 4 11.50 1.11 -5.51
N SER A 5 12.26 0.05 -5.22
CA SER A 5 12.09 -0.70 -3.96
C SER A 5 12.29 0.18 -2.73
N VAL A 6 13.29 1.08 -2.78
CA VAL A 6 13.54 2.02 -1.67
C VAL A 6 12.33 2.93 -1.45
N TRP A 7 11.68 3.41 -2.51
CA TRP A 7 10.47 4.23 -2.39
C TRP A 7 9.27 3.46 -1.84
N PHE A 8 9.01 2.24 -2.35
CA PHE A 8 7.97 1.36 -1.80
C PHE A 8 8.15 1.13 -0.30
N ILE A 9 9.37 0.76 0.12
CA ILE A 9 9.70 0.44 1.51
C ILE A 9 9.63 1.70 2.39
N ARG A 10 10.18 2.84 1.95
CA ARG A 10 10.11 4.07 2.74
C ARG A 10 8.67 4.50 2.97
N ALA A 11 7.85 4.52 1.92
CA ALA A 11 6.46 4.90 2.06
C ALA A 11 5.65 3.86 2.87
N SER A 12 5.96 2.56 2.79
CA SER A 12 5.28 1.56 3.62
C SER A 12 5.63 1.70 5.10
N LEU A 13 6.86 2.12 5.43
CA LEU A 13 7.26 2.44 6.81
C LEU A 13 6.58 3.71 7.33
N LEU A 14 6.33 4.71 6.46
CA LEU A 14 5.53 5.87 6.83
C LEU A 14 4.08 5.48 7.15
N TYR A 15 3.47 4.62 6.33
CA TYR A 15 2.14 4.07 6.63
C TYR A 15 2.14 3.20 7.89
N LEU A 16 3.17 2.40 8.14
CA LEU A 16 3.30 1.65 9.39
C LEU A 16 3.30 2.60 10.59
N ALA A 17 4.12 3.65 10.56
CA ALA A 17 4.16 4.62 11.65
C ALA A 17 2.79 5.27 11.88
N ALA A 18 2.14 5.74 10.81
CA ALA A 18 0.81 6.34 10.90
C ALA A 18 -0.24 5.35 11.43
N GLY A 19 -0.30 4.15 10.88
CA GLY A 19 -1.23 3.10 11.29
C GLY A 19 -1.01 2.65 12.73
N PHE A 20 0.26 2.52 13.16
CA PHE A 20 0.61 2.19 14.53
C PHE A 20 0.16 3.29 15.51
N THR A 21 0.37 4.56 15.17
CA THR A 21 -0.11 5.69 15.99
C THR A 21 -1.63 5.68 16.12
N LEU A 22 -2.37 5.44 15.03
CA LEU A 22 -3.84 5.29 15.08
C LEU A 22 -4.26 4.12 15.99
N GLY A 23 -3.58 2.98 15.87
CA GLY A 23 -3.85 1.81 16.71
C GLY A 23 -3.57 2.06 18.19
N ALA A 24 -2.47 2.74 18.50
CA ALA A 24 -2.12 3.14 19.86
C ALA A 24 -3.16 4.09 20.47
N LEU A 25 -3.64 5.07 19.69
CA LEU A 25 -4.71 5.98 20.10
C LEU A 25 -6.01 5.22 20.41
N MET A 26 -6.40 4.27 19.55
CA MET A 26 -7.60 3.47 19.75
C MET A 26 -7.49 2.53 20.97
N LEU A 27 -6.30 1.95 21.19
CA LEU A 27 -6.05 1.11 22.36
C LEU A 27 -6.09 1.93 23.65
N ALA A 28 -5.51 3.13 23.66
CA ALA A 28 -5.60 4.08 24.76
C ALA A 28 -7.06 4.46 25.03
N ASN A 29 -7.85 4.74 23.98
CA ASN A 29 -9.27 5.02 24.12
C ASN A 29 -10.05 3.86 24.74
N LYS A 30 -9.70 2.60 24.40
CA LYS A 30 -10.34 1.41 24.99
C LYS A 30 -10.09 1.31 26.50
N GLY A 31 -8.89 1.65 26.96
CA GLY A 31 -8.52 1.58 28.38
C GLY A 31 -8.99 2.79 29.20
N LEU A 32 -8.84 4.00 28.65
CA LEU A 32 -9.08 5.26 29.35
C LEU A 32 -10.45 5.87 29.07
N ARG A 33 -11.19 5.36 28.07
CA ARG A 33 -12.50 5.88 27.63
C ARG A 33 -12.45 7.37 27.30
N LEU A 34 -11.51 7.77 26.45
CA LEU A 34 -11.27 9.17 26.07
C LEU A 34 -12.48 9.76 25.33
N GLU A 35 -12.78 9.26 24.13
CA GLU A 35 -13.87 9.76 23.28
C GLU A 35 -14.44 8.64 22.37
N PRO A 36 -15.77 8.49 22.24
CA PRO A 36 -16.38 7.49 21.35
C PRO A 36 -16.03 7.67 19.86
N PHE A 37 -15.80 8.91 19.42
CA PHE A 37 -15.51 9.24 18.02
C PHE A 37 -14.21 8.60 17.52
N ILE A 38 -13.25 8.29 18.40
CA ILE A 38 -11.96 7.66 18.04
C ILE A 38 -12.18 6.33 17.31
N TRP A 39 -13.26 5.60 17.60
CA TRP A 39 -13.58 4.35 16.90
C TRP A 39 -13.90 4.53 15.42
N ARG A 40 -14.25 5.75 14.96
CA ARG A 40 -14.41 6.06 13.53
C ARG A 40 -13.09 6.02 12.76
N LEU A 41 -11.95 6.03 13.44
CA LEU A 41 -10.63 5.86 12.83
C LEU A 41 -10.31 4.40 12.50
N LEU A 42 -11.10 3.43 12.96
CA LEU A 42 -10.86 2.00 12.73
C LEU A 42 -10.72 1.65 11.23
N PRO A 43 -11.61 2.10 10.32
CA PRO A 43 -11.46 1.79 8.90
C PRO A 43 -10.17 2.39 8.31
N THR A 44 -9.81 3.61 8.71
CA THR A 44 -8.55 4.27 8.30
C THR A 44 -7.33 3.51 8.80
N HIS A 45 -7.34 3.04 10.06
CA HIS A 45 -6.27 2.23 10.62
C HIS A 45 -6.06 0.92 9.85
N ILE A 46 -7.15 0.22 9.54
CA ILE A 46 -7.13 -1.02 8.74
C ILE A 46 -6.56 -0.73 7.35
N GLU A 47 -7.05 0.31 6.67
CA GLU A 47 -6.64 0.66 5.32
C GLU A 47 -5.14 0.96 5.23
N VAL A 48 -4.65 1.80 6.14
CA VAL A 48 -3.26 2.24 6.20
C VAL A 48 -2.33 1.06 6.53
N LEU A 49 -2.70 0.16 7.45
CA LEU A 49 -1.86 -0.98 7.79
C LEU A 49 -1.88 -2.09 6.74
N LEU A 50 -3.06 -2.47 6.22
CA LEU A 50 -3.16 -3.58 5.28
C LEU A 50 -2.62 -3.17 3.90
N VAL A 51 -3.11 -2.07 3.34
CA VAL A 51 -2.77 -1.67 1.97
C VAL A 51 -1.52 -0.80 1.95
N GLY A 52 -1.50 0.26 2.76
CA GLY A 52 -0.38 1.22 2.81
C GLY A 52 0.92 0.60 3.33
N TRP A 53 0.86 -0.26 4.35
CA TRP A 53 2.04 -0.91 4.90
C TRP A 53 2.29 -2.31 4.33
N ILE A 54 1.44 -3.30 4.62
CA ILE A 54 1.74 -4.72 4.34
C ILE A 54 1.87 -4.97 2.84
N VAL A 55 0.83 -4.65 2.06
CA VAL A 55 0.83 -4.87 0.60
C VAL A 55 1.95 -4.08 -0.07
N GLN A 56 2.12 -2.81 0.30
CA GLN A 56 3.16 -1.97 -0.28
C GLN A 56 4.58 -2.46 0.05
N LEU A 57 4.83 -2.90 1.28
CA LEU A 57 6.10 -3.50 1.68
C LEU A 57 6.37 -4.78 0.88
N ALA A 58 5.37 -5.66 0.78
CA ALA A 58 5.46 -6.90 0.02
C ALA A 58 5.81 -6.64 -1.44
N MET A 59 5.15 -5.67 -2.09
CA MET A 59 5.47 -5.26 -3.47
C MET A 59 6.91 -4.72 -3.59
N GLY A 60 7.35 -3.86 -2.66
CA GLY A 60 8.70 -3.30 -2.65
C GLY A 60 9.81 -4.36 -2.54
N VAL A 61 9.60 -5.32 -1.63
CA VAL A 61 10.51 -6.46 -1.41
C VAL A 61 10.45 -7.43 -2.60
N ALA A 62 9.26 -7.78 -3.08
CA ALA A 62 9.07 -8.65 -4.24
C ALA A 62 9.80 -8.09 -5.48
N TYR A 63 9.67 -6.78 -5.75
CA TYR A 63 10.36 -6.15 -6.86
C TYR A 63 11.89 -6.30 -6.77
N TRP A 64 12.44 -6.30 -5.55
CA TRP A 64 13.87 -6.48 -5.31
C TRP A 64 14.33 -7.93 -5.43
N ILE A 65 13.62 -8.87 -4.76
CA ILE A 65 14.04 -10.27 -4.62
C ILE A 65 13.75 -11.12 -5.85
N LEU A 66 12.73 -10.77 -6.65
CA LEU A 66 12.38 -11.53 -7.84
C LEU A 66 13.59 -11.65 -8.80
N PRO A 67 13.77 -12.81 -9.46
CA PRO A 67 14.90 -13.05 -10.35
C PRO A 67 15.10 -11.98 -11.42
N ARG A 68 16.37 -11.83 -11.83
CA ARG A 68 16.80 -11.02 -12.97
C ARG A 68 17.28 -11.98 -14.04
N PHE A 69 16.40 -12.37 -14.97
CA PHE A 69 16.75 -13.30 -16.06
C PHE A 69 17.56 -12.65 -17.18
N GLN A 70 17.68 -11.32 -17.18
CA GLN A 70 18.58 -10.54 -18.03
C GLN A 70 19.39 -9.59 -17.14
N SER A 71 20.41 -8.91 -17.70
CA SER A 71 21.18 -7.87 -16.98
C SER A 71 20.29 -6.72 -16.47
N SER A 72 19.10 -6.54 -17.05
CA SER A 72 18.10 -5.52 -16.70
C SER A 72 16.82 -6.12 -16.11
N ARG A 73 16.09 -5.31 -15.32
CA ARG A 73 14.76 -5.64 -14.76
C ARG A 73 13.61 -5.42 -15.76
N GLY A 74 13.93 -5.28 -17.05
CA GLY A 74 12.98 -4.96 -18.10
C GLY A 74 12.34 -3.58 -17.91
N ASN A 75 11.14 -3.40 -18.48
CA ASN A 75 10.40 -2.15 -18.41
C ASN A 75 9.85 -1.88 -17.00
N THR A 76 10.39 -0.88 -16.31
CA THR A 76 10.01 -0.52 -14.94
C THR A 76 8.78 0.40 -14.85
N ARG A 77 8.22 0.87 -15.97
CA ARG A 77 7.11 1.83 -15.99
C ARG A 77 5.87 1.27 -15.27
N ALA A 78 5.53 0.01 -15.50
CA ALA A 78 4.39 -0.63 -14.84
C ALA A 78 4.57 -0.73 -13.31
N ALA A 79 5.79 -0.97 -12.84
CA ALA A 79 6.07 -1.01 -11.40
C ALA A 79 6.05 0.39 -10.74
N TRP A 80 6.50 1.42 -11.45
CA TRP A 80 6.35 2.81 -11.00
C TRP A 80 4.87 3.25 -11.00
N LEU A 81 4.11 2.88 -12.03
CA LEU A 81 2.68 3.13 -12.09
C LEU A 81 1.96 2.46 -10.90
N ALA A 82 2.32 1.21 -10.58
CA ALA A 82 1.79 0.53 -9.40
C ALA A 82 2.06 1.32 -8.11
N PHE A 83 3.27 1.85 -7.93
CA PHE A 83 3.60 2.67 -6.76
C PHE A 83 2.67 3.89 -6.63
N VAL A 84 2.50 4.64 -7.73
CA VAL A 84 1.66 5.85 -7.75
C VAL A 84 0.20 5.49 -7.49
N LEU A 85 -0.34 4.52 -8.24
CA LEU A 85 -1.74 4.10 -8.11
C LEU A 85 -2.06 3.61 -6.69
N LEU A 86 -1.16 2.83 -6.07
CA LEU A 86 -1.35 2.31 -4.72
C LEU A 86 -1.44 3.46 -3.71
N ASN A 87 -0.48 4.39 -3.75
CA ASN A 87 -0.45 5.52 -2.82
C ASN A 87 -1.63 6.47 -3.02
N CYS A 88 -1.96 6.82 -4.27
CA CYS A 88 -3.14 7.63 -4.56
C CYS A 88 -4.42 6.94 -4.10
N GLY A 89 -4.53 5.63 -4.31
CA GLY A 89 -5.68 4.85 -3.88
C GLY A 89 -5.84 4.77 -2.36
N VAL A 90 -4.74 4.60 -1.61
CA VAL A 90 -4.76 4.64 -0.13
C VAL A 90 -5.13 6.03 0.36
N LEU A 91 -4.49 7.09 -0.14
CA LEU A 91 -4.78 8.46 0.27
C LEU A 91 -6.23 8.86 -0.02
N LEU A 92 -6.76 8.45 -1.17
CA LEU A 92 -8.16 8.71 -1.52
C LEU A 92 -9.14 7.94 -0.63
N ALA A 93 -8.85 6.68 -0.30
CA ALA A 93 -9.67 5.89 0.62
C ALA A 93 -9.67 6.50 2.03
N VAL A 94 -8.49 6.92 2.53
CA VAL A 94 -8.36 7.62 3.81
C VAL A 94 -9.11 8.95 3.81
N ALA A 95 -8.93 9.76 2.77
CA ALA A 95 -9.64 11.03 2.63
C ALA A 95 -11.16 10.83 2.59
N ALA A 96 -11.64 9.79 1.90
CA ALA A 96 -13.06 9.48 1.84
C ALA A 96 -13.65 9.14 3.21
N ILE A 97 -12.91 8.39 4.04
CA ILE A 97 -13.33 8.04 5.40
C ILE A 97 -13.29 9.26 6.34
N VAL A 98 -12.19 10.03 6.30
CA VAL A 98 -11.96 11.13 7.25
C VAL A 98 -12.83 12.35 6.95
N LEU A 99 -13.06 12.65 5.68
CA LEU A 99 -13.85 13.81 5.24
C LEU A 99 -15.31 13.45 4.93
N ASP A 100 -15.74 12.21 5.23
CA ASP A 100 -17.10 11.72 4.99
C ASP A 100 -17.56 11.93 3.53
N VAL A 101 -16.66 11.65 2.59
CA VAL A 101 -16.88 11.86 1.15
C VAL A 101 -17.79 10.77 0.58
N PRO A 102 -18.61 11.06 -0.44
CA PRO A 102 -19.49 10.07 -1.06
C PRO A 102 -18.80 8.77 -1.50
N ALA A 103 -19.58 7.69 -1.55
CA ALA A 103 -19.14 6.34 -1.90
C ALA A 103 -18.34 6.24 -3.22
N GLY A 104 -18.54 7.18 -4.14
CA GLY A 104 -17.75 7.27 -5.38
C GLY A 104 -16.25 7.46 -5.15
N ALA A 105 -15.84 8.24 -4.13
CA ALA A 105 -14.43 8.43 -3.80
C ALA A 105 -13.80 7.14 -3.24
N THR A 106 -14.54 6.43 -2.38
CA THR A 106 -14.14 5.12 -1.87
C THR A 106 -13.97 4.12 -3.03
N LEU A 107 -14.93 4.05 -3.94
CA LEU A 107 -14.85 3.17 -5.11
C LEU A 107 -13.65 3.52 -5.99
N ALA A 108 -13.42 4.80 -6.29
CA ALA A 108 -12.27 5.24 -7.04
C ALA A 108 -10.94 4.85 -6.36
N GLY A 109 -10.85 5.01 -5.03
CA GLY A 109 -9.68 4.56 -4.24
C GLY A 109 -9.43 3.06 -4.39
N ARG A 110 -10.48 2.23 -4.31
CA ARG A 110 -10.38 0.78 -4.50
C ARG A 110 -9.96 0.40 -5.93
N LEU A 111 -10.52 1.07 -6.94
CA LEU A 111 -10.14 0.84 -8.33
C LEU A 111 -8.68 1.21 -8.59
N LEU A 112 -8.17 2.28 -7.98
CA LEU A 112 -6.75 2.63 -8.06
C LEU A 112 -5.87 1.56 -7.42
N GLN A 113 -6.22 1.06 -6.23
CA GLN A 113 -5.48 -0.01 -5.55
C GLN A 113 -5.48 -1.31 -6.36
N ALA A 114 -6.65 -1.72 -6.89
CA ALA A 114 -6.75 -2.90 -7.76
C ALA A 114 -5.90 -2.74 -9.02
N SER A 115 -5.95 -1.56 -9.65
CA SER A 115 -5.15 -1.24 -10.83
C SER A 115 -3.65 -1.25 -10.51
N ALA A 116 -3.25 -0.85 -9.30
CA ALA A 116 -1.88 -0.92 -8.83
C ALA A 116 -1.38 -2.37 -8.76
N VAL A 117 -2.20 -3.27 -8.18
CA VAL A 117 -1.89 -4.70 -8.11
C VAL A 117 -1.75 -5.29 -9.50
N ALA A 118 -2.67 -4.98 -10.42
CA ALA A 118 -2.61 -5.43 -11.81
C ALA A 118 -1.33 -4.92 -12.52
N ALA A 119 -1.01 -3.64 -12.39
CA ALA A 119 0.21 -3.05 -12.97
C ALA A 119 1.48 -3.70 -12.39
N PHE A 120 1.50 -3.99 -11.09
CA PHE A 120 2.62 -4.69 -10.46
C PHE A 120 2.73 -6.13 -10.98
N ALA A 121 1.61 -6.85 -11.10
CA ALA A 121 1.58 -8.21 -11.62
C ALA A 121 2.11 -8.27 -13.06
N VAL A 122 1.75 -7.33 -13.93
CA VAL A 122 2.30 -7.23 -15.30
C VAL A 122 3.82 -7.12 -15.29
N ASN A 123 4.41 -6.38 -14.33
CA ASN A 123 5.86 -6.28 -14.20
C ASN A 123 6.50 -7.53 -13.57
N ALA A 124 5.84 -8.14 -12.58
CA ALA A 124 6.38 -9.22 -11.77
C ALA A 124 6.24 -10.59 -12.45
N TRP A 125 5.15 -10.85 -13.16
CA TRP A 125 4.80 -12.15 -13.73
C TRP A 125 5.89 -12.75 -14.64
N PRO A 126 6.50 -11.99 -15.58
CA PRO A 126 7.56 -12.53 -16.43
C PRO A 126 8.82 -12.94 -15.67
N ARG A 127 8.96 -12.51 -14.40
CA ARG A 127 10.10 -12.80 -13.52
C ARG A 127 9.84 -13.99 -12.59
N VAL A 128 8.66 -14.59 -12.62
CA VAL A 128 8.33 -15.82 -11.90
C VAL A 128 8.47 -16.98 -12.88
N LYS A 129 9.69 -17.50 -13.05
CA LYS A 129 9.98 -18.67 -13.87
C LYS A 129 10.76 -19.72 -13.06
N PRO A 130 10.64 -21.02 -13.39
CA PRO A 130 11.47 -22.06 -12.80
C PRO A 130 12.95 -21.75 -13.01
N VAL A 131 13.77 -22.00 -12.00
CA VAL A 131 15.22 -21.87 -12.13
C VAL A 131 15.73 -23.09 -12.90
N GLY A 132 16.27 -22.90 -14.12
CA GLY A 132 16.94 -23.97 -14.88
C GLY A 132 16.15 -24.62 -16.02
N VAL A 133 15.07 -23.98 -16.50
CA VAL A 133 14.37 -24.37 -17.75
C VAL A 133 14.39 -23.20 -18.73
#